data_AF-A0A965UNI5-F1
#
_entry.id   AF-A0A965UNI5-F1
#
_cell.length_a   1.000
_cell.length_b   1.000
_cell.length_c   1.000
_cell.angle_alpha   90.00
_cell.angle_beta   90.00
_cell.angle_gamma   90.00
#
_symmetry.space_group_name_H-M   'P 1'
#
loop_
_entity.id
_entity.type
_entity.pdbx_description
1 polymer ?
#
loop_
_entity_poly.entity_id
_entity_poly.type
_entity_poly.pdbx_seq_one_letter_code
_entity_poly.pdbx_strand_id
1 'polypeptide(L)'
;MWLAHITKPLEEGYDISSICTTDSDGWETEDVITEGNKFGSLWAMKREVYEKLGGLDEGFGKGYFEDLDYHRRAEQAELRIGKNHAGLAHHEGKHTFKEIDPIDLHFYEARDKFIAKWGVDKL
;
A
#
# COMPACT_ATOMS: atom_id res chain seq x y z
N MET A 1 17.87 8.38 5.90
CA MET A 1 17.89 6.94 5.49
C MET A 1 16.45 6.48 5.36
N TRP A 2 16.04 5.81 4.28
CA TRP A 2 14.64 5.45 4.01
C TRP A 2 13.94 4.76 5.19
N LEU A 3 14.67 3.92 5.93
CA LEU A 3 14.17 3.23 7.12
C LEU A 3 13.70 4.21 8.22
N ALA A 4 14.45 5.27 8.47
CA ALA A 4 14.05 6.27 9.47
C ALA A 4 12.79 7.04 9.03
N HIS A 5 12.63 7.27 7.72
CA HIS A 5 11.44 7.94 7.21
C HIS A 5 10.20 7.05 7.28
N ILE A 6 10.33 5.75 6.99
CA ILE A 6 9.20 4.81 7.07
C ILE A 6 8.82 4.45 8.51
N THR A 7 9.71 4.59 9.49
CA THR A 7 9.36 4.38 10.91
C THR A 7 8.82 5.62 11.61
N LYS A 8 9.19 6.84 11.17
CA LYS A 8 8.77 8.11 11.80
C LYS A 8 7.25 8.20 12.06
N PRO A 9 6.33 7.89 11.12
CA PRO A 9 4.90 7.89 11.43
C PRO A 9 4.51 6.89 12.53
N LEU A 10 5.13 5.72 12.59
CA LEU A 10 4.85 4.74 13.64
C LEU A 10 5.26 5.27 15.03
N GLU A 11 6.39 5.99 15.08
CA GLU A 11 6.89 6.68 16.29
C GLU A 11 5.97 7.85 16.70
N GLU A 12 5.29 8.48 15.73
CA GLU A 12 4.31 9.57 15.93
C GLU A 12 2.87 9.08 16.17
N GLY A 13 2.68 7.78 16.42
CA GLY A 13 1.40 7.21 16.84
C GLY A 13 0.46 6.79 15.70
N TYR A 14 0.96 6.68 14.47
CA TYR A 14 0.26 5.95 13.40
C TYR A 14 0.45 4.44 13.58
N ASP A 15 -0.48 3.65 13.05
CA ASP A 15 -0.46 2.19 13.14
C ASP A 15 0.20 1.55 11.93
N ILE A 16 0.04 2.20 10.78
CA ILE A 16 0.60 1.83 9.48
C ILE A 16 1.32 3.04 8.89
N SER A 17 2.46 2.80 8.25
CA SER A 17 3.31 3.84 7.70
C SER A 17 3.77 3.50 6.29
N SER A 18 3.86 4.51 5.44
CA SER A 18 4.48 4.43 4.11
C SER A 18 5.32 5.67 3.83
N ILE A 19 6.10 5.61 2.76
CA ILE A 19 6.87 6.75 2.22
C ILE A 19 6.56 6.90 0.73
N CYS A 20 7.04 7.97 0.11
CA CYS A 20 6.86 8.17 -1.33
C CYS A 20 7.61 7.11 -2.15
N THR A 21 7.03 6.74 -3.30
CA THR A 21 7.69 5.91 -4.32
C THR A 21 7.79 6.65 -5.65
N THR A 22 8.89 6.45 -6.36
CA THR A 22 9.19 7.23 -7.58
C THR A 22 8.19 7.06 -8.72
N ASP A 23 7.53 5.91 -8.81
CA ASP A 23 6.52 5.62 -9.84
C ASP A 23 5.16 6.24 -9.57
N SER A 24 4.81 6.47 -8.29
CA SER A 24 3.50 6.98 -7.88
C SER A 24 3.53 8.46 -7.49
N ASP A 25 4.61 8.90 -6.85
CA ASP A 25 4.74 10.24 -6.25
C ASP A 25 5.78 11.13 -6.96
N GLY A 26 6.62 10.55 -7.82
CA GLY A 26 7.74 11.25 -8.44
C GLY A 26 8.97 11.34 -7.52
N TRP A 27 9.84 12.32 -7.78
CA TRP A 27 11.15 12.43 -7.14
C TRP A 27 11.23 13.49 -6.02
N GLU A 28 10.21 14.32 -5.90
CA GLU A 28 10.19 15.41 -4.93
C GLU A 28 9.86 14.88 -3.53
N THR A 29 10.45 15.52 -2.52
CA THR A 29 10.19 15.21 -1.10
C THR A 29 9.82 16.46 -0.33
N GLU A 30 9.02 16.29 0.71
CA GLU A 30 8.54 17.37 1.57
C GLU A 30 8.46 16.87 3.02
N ASP A 31 8.84 17.70 4.00
CA ASP A 31 8.75 17.33 5.43
C ASP A 31 7.31 17.45 5.95
N VAL A 32 6.45 16.55 5.46
CA VAL A 32 5.04 16.44 5.83
C VAL A 32 4.63 14.97 5.97
N ILE A 33 3.76 14.71 6.94
CA ILE A 33 3.06 13.42 7.07
C ILE A 33 1.58 13.66 6.78
N THR A 34 1.02 12.92 5.84
CA THR A 34 -0.41 12.95 5.52
C THR A 34 -1.11 11.68 6.03
N GLU A 35 -2.37 11.81 6.43
CA GLU A 35 -3.16 10.72 7.00
C GLU A 35 -4.13 10.12 5.97
N GLY A 36 -4.27 8.80 5.98
CA GLY A 36 -5.27 8.06 5.20
C GLY A 36 -4.88 7.76 3.74
N ASN A 37 -3.69 8.16 3.29
CA ASN A 37 -3.22 7.82 1.94
C ASN A 37 -3.17 6.30 1.74
N LYS A 38 -3.53 5.87 0.53
CA LYS A 38 -3.25 4.51 0.06
C LYS A 38 -1.73 4.29 0.06
N PHE A 39 -1.34 3.06 0.36
CA PHE A 39 0.02 2.56 0.19
C PHE A 39 0.00 1.41 -0.81
N GLY A 40 1.19 1.00 -1.28
CA GLY A 40 1.32 -0.10 -2.24
C GLY A 40 2.60 -0.88 -2.02
N SER A 41 3.60 -0.67 -2.87
CA SER A 41 4.82 -1.48 -2.92
C SER A 41 5.74 -1.39 -1.70
N LEU A 42 5.57 -0.38 -0.83
CA LEU A 42 6.40 -0.17 0.35
C LEU A 42 5.62 0.43 1.51
N TRP A 43 5.59 -0.28 2.64
CA TRP A 43 4.91 0.11 3.87
C TRP A 43 5.45 -0.69 5.06
N ALA A 44 5.21 -0.17 6.26
CA ALA A 44 5.55 -0.79 7.54
C ALA A 44 4.34 -0.69 8.47
N MET A 45 4.25 -1.61 9.43
CA MET A 45 3.16 -1.63 10.41
C MET A 45 3.67 -2.14 11.75
N LYS A 46 2.97 -1.79 12.83
CA LYS A 46 3.20 -2.43 14.15
C LYS A 46 2.79 -3.91 14.10
N ARG A 47 3.42 -4.74 14.94
CA ARG A 47 3.08 -6.16 15.06
C ARG A 47 1.60 -6.39 15.41
N GLU A 48 1.06 -5.59 16.31
CA GLU A 48 -0.34 -5.67 16.74
C GLU A 48 -1.34 -5.44 15.59
N VAL A 49 -0.97 -4.65 14.57
CA VAL A 49 -1.79 -4.45 13.38
C VAL A 49 -1.90 -5.74 12.58
N TYR A 50 -0.76 -6.44 12.38
CA TYR A 50 -0.75 -7.73 11.70
C TYR A 50 -1.54 -8.79 12.48
N GLU A 51 -1.41 -8.80 13.80
CA GLU A 51 -2.17 -9.73 14.66
C GLU A 51 -3.68 -9.44 14.62
N LYS A 52 -4.08 -8.17 14.48
CA LYS A 52 -5.49 -7.75 14.37
C LYS A 52 -6.10 -8.03 12.99
N LEU A 53 -5.38 -7.70 11.92
CA LEU A 53 -5.91 -7.74 10.55
C LEU A 53 -5.58 -9.04 9.80
N GLY A 54 -4.57 -9.78 10.24
CA GLY A 54 -4.01 -10.90 9.51
C GLY A 54 -3.14 -10.47 8.32
N GLY A 55 -2.89 -11.43 7.42
CA GLY A 55 -2.08 -11.22 6.22
C GLY A 55 -2.79 -10.50 5.08
N LEU A 56 -2.16 -10.52 3.92
CA LEU A 56 -2.78 -10.15 2.65
C LEU A 56 -3.78 -11.25 2.25
N ASP A 57 -4.84 -10.86 1.53
CA ASP A 57 -5.83 -11.82 1.04
C ASP A 57 -5.29 -12.57 -0.17
N GLU A 58 -4.92 -13.84 0.02
CA GLU A 58 -4.38 -14.72 -1.03
C GLU A 58 -5.37 -14.95 -2.18
N GLY A 59 -6.65 -14.63 -2.00
CA GLY A 59 -7.68 -14.71 -3.03
C GLY A 59 -7.39 -13.82 -4.24
N PHE A 60 -6.65 -12.72 -4.09
CA PHE A 60 -6.27 -11.84 -5.20
C PHE A 60 -5.31 -12.51 -6.19
N GLY A 61 -4.55 -13.52 -5.76
CA GLY A 61 -3.69 -14.32 -6.62
C GLY A 61 -2.25 -13.79 -6.65
N LYS A 62 -1.73 -13.50 -7.85
CA LYS A 62 -0.30 -13.23 -8.06
C LYS A 62 0.13 -11.77 -7.78
N GLY A 63 -0.82 -10.92 -7.40
CA GLY A 63 -0.62 -9.51 -7.09
C GLY A 63 -1.79 -8.66 -7.59
N TYR A 64 -1.71 -7.36 -7.30
CA TYR A 64 -2.76 -6.36 -7.47
C TYR A 64 -3.91 -6.45 -6.47
N PHE A 65 -4.33 -5.28 -5.98
CA PHE A 65 -5.49 -5.06 -5.11
C PHE A 65 -5.41 -5.67 -3.71
N GLU A 66 -4.44 -6.52 -3.39
CA GLU A 66 -4.25 -7.09 -2.05
C GLU A 66 -3.82 -6.03 -1.03
N ASP A 67 -3.02 -5.06 -1.48
CA ASP A 67 -2.58 -3.89 -0.72
C ASP A 67 -3.73 -2.91 -0.48
N LEU A 68 -4.56 -2.66 -1.50
CA LEU A 68 -5.76 -1.83 -1.41
C LEU A 68 -6.83 -2.49 -0.53
N ASP A 69 -6.95 -3.81 -0.56
CA ASP A 69 -7.79 -4.57 0.36
C ASP A 69 -7.31 -4.40 1.80
N TYR A 70 -5.99 -4.51 2.03
CA TYR A 70 -5.43 -4.31 3.36
C TYR A 70 -5.66 -2.87 3.86
N HIS A 71 -5.45 -1.88 3.00
CA HIS A 71 -5.75 -0.47 3.28
C HIS A 71 -7.21 -0.30 3.72
N ARG A 72 -8.17 -0.87 2.99
CA ARG A 72 -9.60 -0.83 3.37
C ARG A 72 -9.90 -1.53 4.68
N ARG A 73 -9.28 -2.69 4.95
CA ARG A 73 -9.45 -3.38 6.24
C ARG A 73 -8.90 -2.56 7.40
N ALA A 74 -7.78 -1.85 7.19
CA ALA A 74 -7.23 -0.94 8.17
C ALA A 74 -8.14 0.26 8.43
N GLU A 75 -8.71 0.87 7.38
CA GLU A 75 -9.72 1.93 7.50
C GLU A 75 -10.94 1.46 8.31
N GLN A 76 -11.50 0.28 7.98
CA GLN A 76 -12.64 -0.28 8.70
C GLN A 76 -12.35 -0.63 10.17
N ALA A 77 -11.08 -0.90 10.49
CA ALA A 77 -10.61 -1.18 11.83
C ALA A 77 -10.22 0.08 12.62
N GLU A 78 -10.48 1.27 12.06
CA GLU A 78 -10.19 2.59 12.62
C GLU A 78 -8.70 2.78 12.95
N LEU A 79 -7.82 2.15 12.16
CA LEU A 79 -6.37 2.28 12.31
C LEU A 79 -5.86 3.53 11.60
N ARG A 80 -4.86 4.18 12.19
CA ARG A 80 -4.26 5.39 11.63
C ARG A 80 -3.16 5.04 10.63
N ILE A 81 -3.24 5.63 9.43
CA ILE A 81 -2.33 5.36 8.32
C ILE A 81 -1.59 6.65 7.98
N GLY A 82 -0.27 6.67 8.14
CA GLY A 82 0.58 7.83 7.85
C GLY A 82 1.42 7.62 6.60
N LYS A 83 1.51 8.62 5.72
CA LYS A 83 2.50 8.67 4.64
C LYS A 83 3.48 9.79 4.89
N ASN A 84 4.76 9.45 5.03
CA ASN A 84 5.82 10.43 5.24
C ASN A 84 6.46 10.82 3.89
N HIS A 85 6.23 12.06 3.47
CA HIS A 85 6.71 12.58 2.18
C HIS A 85 8.19 12.97 2.20
N ALA A 86 8.85 12.97 3.36
CA ALA A 86 10.29 13.22 3.47
C ALA A 86 11.12 11.99 3.08
N GLY A 87 10.49 10.80 3.06
CA GLY A 87 11.09 9.56 2.62
C GLY A 87 10.77 9.27 1.16
N LEU A 88 11.76 8.79 0.41
CA LEU A 88 11.60 8.34 -0.96
C LEU A 88 12.30 7.00 -1.17
N ALA A 89 11.62 6.08 -1.85
CA ALA A 89 12.20 4.85 -2.37
C ALA A 89 12.04 4.78 -3.89
N HIS A 90 13.12 4.42 -4.60
CA HIS A 90 13.03 4.09 -6.02
C HIS A 90 12.23 2.80 -6.17
N HIS A 91 11.14 2.86 -6.94
CA HIS A 91 10.30 1.73 -7.27
C HIS A 91 10.01 1.74 -8.77
N GLU A 92 10.28 0.61 -9.43
CA GLU A 92 9.94 0.41 -10.83
C GLU A 92 8.65 -0.40 -10.96
N GLY A 93 7.54 0.34 -11.00
CA GLY A 93 6.21 -0.25 -11.11
C GLY A 93 6.07 -1.19 -12.32
N LYS A 94 5.36 -2.31 -12.10
CA LYS A 94 5.03 -3.33 -13.10
C LYS A 94 6.24 -3.96 -13.83
N HIS A 95 7.49 -3.80 -13.36
CA HIS A 95 8.67 -4.32 -14.10
C HIS A 95 8.54 -5.83 -14.41
N THR A 96 8.21 -6.64 -13.41
CA THR A 96 7.95 -8.08 -13.60
C THR A 96 6.68 -8.35 -14.42
N PHE A 97 5.60 -7.63 -14.14
CA PHE A 97 4.29 -7.87 -14.77
C PHE A 97 4.26 -7.53 -16.26
N LYS A 98 5.12 -6.63 -16.74
CA LYS A 98 5.31 -6.40 -18.18
C LYS A 98 5.72 -7.67 -18.93
N GLU A 99 6.45 -8.56 -18.27
CA GLU A 99 6.92 -9.82 -18.85
C GLU A 99 5.92 -10.97 -18.63
N ILE A 100 5.33 -11.07 -17.44
CA ILE A 100 4.51 -12.24 -17.04
C ILE A 100 3.00 -12.04 -17.20
N ASP A 101 2.53 -10.81 -17.38
CA ASP A 101 1.12 -10.45 -17.56
C ASP A 101 0.96 -9.30 -18.59
N PRO A 102 1.46 -9.46 -19.83
CA PRO A 102 1.55 -8.38 -20.82
C PRO A 102 0.18 -7.88 -21.31
N ILE A 103 -0.90 -8.62 -21.04
CA ILE A 103 -2.27 -8.25 -21.39
C ILE A 103 -3.12 -7.91 -20.15
N ASP A 104 -2.48 -7.71 -18.98
CA ASP A 104 -3.12 -7.35 -17.71
C ASP A 104 -4.24 -8.33 -17.27
N LEU A 105 -4.14 -9.63 -17.62
CA LEU A 105 -5.14 -10.64 -17.25
C LEU A 105 -5.22 -10.80 -15.73
N HIS A 106 -4.08 -10.91 -15.04
CA HIS A 106 -4.07 -11.02 -13.58
C HIS A 106 -4.57 -9.73 -12.92
N PHE A 107 -4.30 -8.57 -13.52
CA PHE A 107 -4.86 -7.31 -13.06
C PHE A 107 -6.40 -7.30 -13.14
N TYR A 108 -6.99 -7.69 -14.27
CA TYR A 108 -8.45 -7.71 -14.43
C TYR A 108 -9.12 -8.75 -13.52
N GLU A 109 -8.53 -9.93 -13.37
CA GLU A 109 -9.01 -10.95 -12.42
C GLU A 109 -9.00 -10.44 -10.97
N ALA A 110 -7.91 -9.79 -10.54
CA ALA A 110 -7.81 -9.24 -9.19
C ALA A 110 -8.78 -8.06 -8.98
N ARG A 111 -8.98 -7.22 -10.01
CA ARG A 111 -9.96 -6.13 -10.00
C ARG A 111 -11.39 -6.66 -9.82
N ASP A 112 -11.78 -7.68 -10.57
CA ASP A 112 -13.13 -8.25 -10.47
C ASP A 112 -13.39 -8.83 -9.07
N LYS A 113 -12.39 -9.50 -8.47
CA LYS A 113 -12.46 -9.96 -7.08
C LYS A 113 -12.57 -8.81 -6.10
N PHE A 114 -11.83 -7.72 -6.33
CA PHE A 114 -11.89 -6.53 -5.48
C PHE A 114 -13.28 -5.89 -5.51
N ILE A 115 -13.85 -5.72 -6.71
CA ILE A 115 -15.21 -5.18 -6.91
C ILE A 115 -16.23 -6.11 -6.25
N ALA A 116 -16.11 -7.42 -6.42
CA ALA A 116 -17.01 -8.39 -5.80
C ALA A 116 -16.97 -8.32 -4.26
N LYS A 117 -15.78 -8.12 -3.67
CA LYS A 117 -15.60 -8.03 -2.21
C LYS A 117 -16.08 -6.70 -1.63
N TRP A 118 -15.81 -5.59 -2.31
CA TRP A 118 -15.99 -4.23 -1.75
C TRP A 118 -17.11 -3.41 -2.39
N GLY A 119 -17.70 -3.88 -3.48
CA GLY A 119 -18.80 -3.19 -4.18
C GLY A 119 -18.40 -1.88 -4.86
N VAL A 120 -17.11 -1.67 -5.10
CA VAL A 120 -16.55 -0.40 -5.58
C VAL A 120 -15.44 -0.64 -6.60
N ASP A 121 -15.51 0.08 -7.72
CA ASP A 121 -14.41 0.16 -8.68
C ASP A 121 -13.53 1.35 -8.28
N LYS A 122 -12.47 1.08 -7.50
CA LYS A 122 -11.45 2.08 -7.19
C LYS A 122 -10.31 1.92 -8.21
N LEU A 123 -10.51 2.47 -9.40
CA LEU A 123 -9.40 2.91 -10.26
C LEU A 123 -8.86 4.23 -9.71
#